data_AF-A0A657AW49-F1
#
_entry.id   AF-A0A657AW49-F1
#
_cell.length_a   1.000
_cell.length_b   1.000
_cell.length_c   1.000
_cell.angle_alpha   90.00
_cell.angle_beta   90.00
_cell.angle_gamma   90.00
#
_symmetry.space_group_name_H-M   'P 1'
#
loop_
_entity.id
_entity.type
_entity.pdbx_description
1 polymer ?
#
loop_
_entity_poly.entity_id
_entity_poly.type
_entity_poly.pdbx_seq_one_letter_code
_entity_poly.pdbx_strand_id
1 'polypeptide(L)'
;MLLANKHVFRWEMKRGGALLTTEQIDHTYSHKLSQWKTRSTILKLYRSADPRKFLVFQNDLERLSARCNIEAVWGQKDKYVPSYMADMMHAHTKNILPEAGHWVPLEAPEELAAVLR
;
A
#
# COMPACT_ATOMS: atom_id res chain seq x y z
N MET A 1 5.17 -15.41 6.18
CA MET A 1 6.16 -14.80 5.25
C MET A 1 7.37 -15.70 4.96
N LEU A 2 8.19 -16.12 5.94
CA LEU A 2 9.36 -16.97 5.63
C LEU A 2 8.98 -18.32 5.00
N LEU A 3 7.89 -18.91 5.51
CA LEU A 3 7.32 -20.18 5.03
C LEU A 3 6.12 -19.97 4.08
N ALA A 4 5.91 -18.74 3.59
CA ALA A 4 4.79 -18.48 2.69
C ALA A 4 5.06 -19.17 1.34
N ASN A 5 4.25 -20.18 1.03
CA ASN A 5 4.22 -20.79 -0.29
C ASN A 5 3.33 -19.96 -1.24
N LYS A 6 3.34 -20.33 -2.53
CA LYS A 6 2.62 -19.61 -3.59
C LYS A 6 1.12 -19.50 -3.32
N HIS A 7 0.48 -20.56 -2.81
CA HIS A 7 -0.96 -20.58 -2.54
C HIS A 7 -1.35 -19.63 -1.40
N VAL A 8 -0.59 -19.67 -0.30
CA VAL A 8 -0.80 -18.77 0.84
C VAL A 8 -0.58 -17.31 0.41
N PHE A 9 0.46 -17.04 -0.38
CA PHE A 9 0.70 -15.70 -0.90
C PHE A 9 -0.45 -15.22 -1.78
N ARG A 10 -0.96 -16.08 -2.67
CA ARG A 10 -2.09 -15.75 -3.54
C ARG A 10 -3.36 -15.45 -2.77
N TRP A 11 -3.65 -16.25 -1.74
CA TRP A 11 -4.78 -16.02 -0.86
C TRP A 11 -4.68 -14.64 -0.16
N GLU A 12 -3.52 -14.32 0.42
CA GLU A 12 -3.32 -13.01 1.06
C GLU A 12 -3.43 -11.84 0.07
N MET A 13 -2.79 -11.94 -1.10
CA MET A 13 -2.83 -10.88 -2.10
C MET A 13 -4.24 -10.63 -2.62
N LYS A 14 -5.03 -11.69 -2.86
CA LYS A 14 -6.44 -11.56 -3.25
C LYS A 14 -7.32 -10.98 -2.14
N ARG A 15 -6.93 -11.17 -0.87
CA ARG A 15 -7.65 -10.57 0.26
C ARG A 15 -7.46 -9.05 0.30
N GLY A 16 -6.25 -8.57 -0.01
CA GLY A 16 -5.85 -7.17 0.05
C GLY A 16 -6.04 -6.37 -1.25
N GLY A 17 -5.98 -7.03 -2.41
CA GLY A 17 -6.24 -6.43 -3.72
C GLY A 17 -7.11 -7.34 -4.57
N ALA A 18 -8.42 -7.08 -4.55
CA ALA A 18 -9.41 -7.93 -5.20
C ALA A 18 -9.24 -7.89 -6.73
N LEU A 19 -8.81 -6.76 -7.28
CA LEU A 19 -8.65 -6.53 -8.72
C LEU A 19 -7.33 -7.08 -9.28
N LEU A 20 -6.38 -7.47 -8.41
CA LEU A 20 -5.12 -8.06 -8.86
C LEU A 20 -5.35 -9.35 -9.64
N THR A 21 -4.75 -9.48 -10.82
CA THR A 21 -4.83 -10.73 -11.59
C THR A 21 -3.98 -11.82 -10.94
N THR A 22 -4.30 -13.07 -11.28
CA THR A 22 -3.49 -14.21 -10.82
C THR A 22 -2.06 -14.09 -11.33
N GLU A 23 -1.91 -13.64 -12.56
CA GLU A 23 -0.66 -13.52 -13.29
C GLU A 23 0.23 -12.48 -12.61
N GLN A 24 -0.32 -11.33 -12.21
CA GLN A 24 0.40 -10.30 -11.44
C GLN A 24 0.91 -10.84 -10.09
N ILE A 25 0.07 -11.59 -9.38
CA ILE A 25 0.40 -12.18 -8.09
C ILE A 25 1.49 -13.25 -8.25
N ASP A 26 1.31 -14.15 -9.21
CA ASP A 26 2.24 -15.24 -9.49
C ASP A 26 3.59 -14.72 -9.96
N HIS A 27 3.60 -13.68 -10.81
CA HIS A 27 4.80 -12.98 -11.23
C HIS A 27 5.54 -12.38 -10.04
N THR A 28 4.83 -11.70 -9.13
CA THR A 28 5.40 -11.13 -7.90
C THR A 28 5.99 -12.20 -6.98
N TYR A 29 5.30 -13.32 -6.81
CA TYR A 29 5.80 -14.44 -6.02
C TYR A 29 7.11 -14.99 -6.60
N SER A 30 7.09 -15.35 -7.88
CA SER A 30 8.20 -16.04 -8.53
C SER A 30 9.47 -15.20 -8.63
N HIS A 31 9.33 -13.89 -8.85
CA HIS A 31 10.48 -13.02 -9.09
C HIS A 31 10.95 -12.23 -7.87
N LYS A 32 10.05 -11.88 -6.95
CA LYS A 32 10.39 -11.05 -5.78
C LYS A 32 10.35 -11.84 -4.49
N LEU A 33 9.18 -12.40 -4.15
CA LEU A 33 8.97 -13.00 -2.83
C LEU A 33 9.67 -14.34 -2.67
N SER A 34 9.94 -15.10 -3.73
CA SER A 34 10.69 -16.35 -3.69
C SER A 34 12.12 -16.18 -3.15
N GLN A 35 12.67 -14.97 -3.25
CA GLN A 35 14.03 -14.66 -2.83
C GLN A 35 14.13 -14.53 -1.30
N TRP A 36 15.05 -15.27 -0.69
CA TRP A 36 15.27 -15.24 0.77
C TRP A 36 15.55 -13.84 1.31
N LYS A 37 16.40 -13.06 0.62
CA LYS A 37 16.75 -11.69 1.03
C LYS A 37 15.50 -10.81 1.11
N THR A 38 14.63 -10.87 0.10
CA THR A 38 13.36 -10.14 0.08
C THR A 38 12.47 -10.53 1.27
N ARG A 39 12.29 -11.83 1.53
CA ARG A 39 11.49 -12.30 2.69
C ARG A 39 12.05 -11.80 4.02
N SER A 40 13.37 -11.85 4.19
CA SER A 40 14.05 -11.38 5.39
C SER A 40 13.86 -9.88 5.59
N THR A 41 14.03 -9.07 4.53
CA THR A 41 13.81 -7.62 4.56
C THR A 41 12.36 -7.27 4.89
N ILE A 42 11.39 -7.93 4.25
CA ILE A 42 9.97 -7.73 4.54
C ILE A 42 9.67 -8.00 6.01
N LEU A 43 10.16 -9.12 6.57
CA LEU A 43 9.95 -9.41 7.99
C LEU A 43 10.63 -8.41 8.93
N LYS A 44 11.82 -7.91 8.58
CA LYS A 44 12.47 -6.85 9.34
C LYS A 44 11.62 -5.58 9.35
N LEU A 45 11.08 -5.20 8.19
CA LEU A 45 10.18 -4.05 8.05
C LEU A 45 8.94 -4.19 8.95
N TYR A 46 8.25 -5.33 8.90
CA TYR A 46 7.08 -5.58 9.76
C TYR A 46 7.44 -5.53 11.25
N ARG A 47 8.60 -6.08 11.65
CA ARG A 47 9.06 -6.03 13.05
C ARG A 47 9.50 -4.63 13.49
N SER A 48 9.92 -3.77 12.56
CA SER A 48 10.32 -2.40 12.88
C SER A 48 9.16 -1.40 12.88
N ALA A 49 8.06 -1.73 12.20
CA ALA A 49 6.88 -0.87 12.02
C ALA A 49 6.02 -0.76 13.28
N ASP A 50 6.54 -0.09 14.31
CA ASP A 50 5.77 0.34 15.49
C ASP A 50 5.14 1.71 15.19
N PRO A 51 3.79 1.83 15.17
CA PRO A 51 3.09 3.09 14.90
C PRO A 51 3.57 4.27 15.77
N ARG A 52 3.99 4.00 17.02
CA ARG A 52 4.46 5.05 17.95
C ARG A 52 5.72 5.74 17.47
N LYS A 53 6.56 5.04 16.69
CA LYS A 53 7.76 5.62 16.08
C LYS A 53 7.43 6.63 14.97
N PHE A 54 6.22 6.57 14.42
CA PHE A 54 5.79 7.46 13.35
C PHE A 54 5.10 8.73 13.86
N LEU A 55 4.59 8.73 15.10
CA LEU A 55 3.87 9.86 15.69
C LEU A 55 4.70 11.16 15.72
N VAL A 56 6.01 11.05 15.93
CA VAL A 56 6.91 12.22 15.98
C VAL A 56 7.00 12.94 14.63
N PHE A 57 6.68 12.27 13.52
CA PHE A 57 6.71 12.85 12.18
C PHE A 57 5.39 13.50 11.77
N GLN A 58 4.32 13.42 12.58
CA GLN A 58 3.02 14.01 12.21
C GLN A 58 3.15 15.54 12.02
N ASN A 59 3.87 16.21 12.92
CA ASN A 59 4.11 17.65 12.81
C ASN A 59 4.99 17.99 11.59
N ASP A 60 5.86 17.07 11.15
CA ASP A 60 6.67 17.27 9.94
C ASP A 60 5.81 17.16 8.69
N LEU A 61 4.88 16.21 8.67
CA LEU A 61 3.92 16.02 7.58
C LEU A 61 2.99 17.23 7.44
N GLU A 62 2.47 17.76 8.54
CA GLU A 62 1.66 18.99 8.53
C GLU A 62 2.44 20.21 8.04
N ARG A 63 3.71 20.35 8.47
CA ARG A 63 4.58 21.43 7.95
C ARG A 63 4.89 21.26 6.47
N LEU A 64 4.99 20.03 5.99
CA LEU A 64 5.20 19.72 4.57
C LEU A 64 3.95 20.08 3.75
N SER A 65 2.76 19.70 4.21
CA SER A 65 1.50 20.00 3.50
C SER A 65 1.22 21.50 3.38
N ALA A 66 1.75 22.32 4.29
CA ALA A 66 1.66 23.78 4.18
C ALA A 66 2.55 24.37 3.07
N ARG A 67 3.49 23.60 2.52
CA ARG A 67 4.49 24.06 1.53
C ARG A 67 4.41 23.33 0.20
N CYS A 68 3.79 22.16 0.18
CA CYS A 68 3.69 21.28 -0.98
C CYS A 68 2.28 20.71 -1.04
N ASN A 69 1.67 20.73 -2.22
CA ASN A 69 0.37 20.09 -2.44
C ASN A 69 0.56 18.58 -2.42
N ILE A 70 0.10 17.95 -1.34
CA ILE A 70 0.09 16.50 -1.22
C ILE A 70 -1.21 15.99 -1.84
N GLU A 71 -1.10 15.13 -2.84
CA GLU A 71 -2.23 14.45 -3.46
C GLU A 71 -2.33 13.02 -2.92
N ALA A 72 -3.49 12.65 -2.37
CA ALA A 72 -3.71 11.31 -1.85
C ALA A 72 -4.66 10.52 -2.76
N VAL A 73 -4.26 9.29 -3.12
CA VAL A 73 -5.11 8.32 -3.82
C VAL A 73 -5.21 7.08 -2.95
N TRP A 74 -6.43 6.63 -2.65
CA TRP A 74 -6.68 5.57 -1.67
C TRP A 74 -7.73 4.58 -2.16
N GLY A 75 -7.50 3.29 -1.97
CA GLY A 75 -8.52 2.27 -2.23
C GLY A 75 -9.51 2.16 -1.08
N GLN A 76 -10.81 2.28 -1.34
CA GLN A 76 -11.85 2.18 -0.31
C GLN A 76 -11.92 0.77 0.31
N LYS A 77 -11.52 -0.26 -0.45
CA LYS A 77 -11.55 -1.67 -0.02
C LYS A 77 -10.24 -2.13 0.62
N ASP A 78 -9.32 -1.21 0.95
CA ASP A 78 -8.10 -1.55 1.68
C ASP A 78 -8.44 -2.12 3.06
N LYS A 79 -7.97 -3.34 3.34
CA LYS A 79 -8.21 -4.07 4.59
C LYS A 79 -7.13 -3.86 5.64
N TYR A 80 -6.01 -3.25 5.26
CA TYR A 80 -4.86 -3.04 6.14
C TYR A 80 -4.80 -1.59 6.63
N VAL A 81 -5.17 -0.63 5.79
CA VAL A 81 -5.14 0.79 6.13
C VAL A 81 -6.50 1.43 5.85
N PRO A 82 -7.29 1.73 6.90
CA PRO A 82 -8.61 2.34 6.73
C PRO A 82 -8.56 3.66 5.98
N SER A 83 -9.60 3.95 5.19
CA SER A 83 -9.65 5.16 4.35
C SER A 83 -9.58 6.47 5.14
N TYR A 84 -10.01 6.49 6.42
CA TYR A 84 -9.88 7.68 7.28
C TYR A 84 -8.41 8.08 7.50
N MET A 85 -7.45 7.17 7.31
CA MET A 85 -6.03 7.50 7.39
C MET A 85 -5.62 8.49 6.30
N ALA A 86 -6.33 8.54 5.16
CA ALA A 86 -6.13 9.55 4.13
C ALA A 86 -6.42 10.98 4.67
N ASP A 87 -7.33 11.11 5.64
CA ASP A 87 -7.64 12.39 6.28
C ASP A 87 -6.48 12.90 7.14
N MET A 88 -5.67 11.99 7.70
CA MET A 88 -4.51 12.34 8.52
C MET A 88 -3.27 12.74 7.70
N MET A 89 -3.33 12.60 6.36
CA MET A 89 -2.20 12.92 5.48
C MET A 89 -2.06 14.41 5.17
N HIS A 90 -3.01 15.25 5.63
CA HIS A 90 -3.08 16.67 5.29
C HIS A 90 -3.03 16.93 3.77
N ALA A 91 -3.67 16.04 3.01
CA ALA A 91 -3.68 16.12 1.55
C ALA A 91 -4.53 17.29 1.05
N HIS A 92 -4.06 17.94 -0.01
CA HIS A 92 -4.80 18.98 -0.74
C HIS A 92 -6.04 18.37 -1.41
N THR A 93 -5.87 17.25 -2.10
CA THR A 93 -6.99 16.44 -2.63
C THR A 93 -6.89 15.00 -2.18
N LYS A 94 -8.05 14.37 -2.00
CA LYS A 94 -8.20 12.96 -1.65
C LYS A 94 -9.08 12.27 -2.69
N ASN A 95 -8.50 11.34 -3.43
CA ASN A 95 -9.15 10.53 -4.44
C ASN A 95 -9.39 9.13 -3.86
N ILE A 96 -10.59 8.88 -3.36
CA ILE A 96 -10.99 7.57 -2.84
C ILE A 96 -11.56 6.75 -3.99
N LEU A 97 -10.94 5.62 -4.30
CA LEU A 97 -11.31 4.72 -5.38
C LEU A 97 -12.19 3.59 -4.81
N PRO A 98 -13.49 3.53 -5.14
CA PRO A 98 -14.42 2.60 -4.48
C PRO A 98 -14.08 1.13 -4.67
N GLU A 99 -13.56 0.77 -5.83
CA GLU A 99 -13.31 -0.63 -6.21
C GLU A 99 -11.90 -1.11 -5.88
N ALA A 100 -10.95 -0.19 -5.67
CA ALA A 100 -9.56 -0.54 -5.40
C ALA A 100 -9.34 -0.94 -3.94
N GLY A 101 -8.46 -1.91 -3.73
CA GLY A 101 -7.94 -2.31 -2.43
C GLY A 101 -6.62 -1.62 -2.08
N HIS A 102 -5.76 -2.36 -1.40
CA HIS A 102 -4.47 -1.88 -0.91
C HIS A 102 -3.47 -1.54 -2.03
N TRP A 103 -3.61 -2.17 -3.20
CA TRP A 103 -2.60 -2.11 -4.26
C TRP A 103 -3.03 -1.18 -5.39
N VAL A 104 -3.47 0.05 -5.06
CA VAL A 104 -3.95 1.07 -6.02
C VAL A 104 -3.11 1.17 -7.30
N PRO A 105 -1.75 1.23 -7.26
CA PRO A 105 -0.96 1.33 -8.49
C PRO A 105 -1.12 0.16 -9.46
N LEU A 106 -1.58 -1.01 -8.99
CA LEU A 106 -1.84 -2.19 -9.80
C LEU A 106 -3.33 -2.42 -10.07
N GLU A 107 -4.19 -1.97 -9.16
CA GLU A 107 -5.64 -2.18 -9.22
C GLU A 107 -6.38 -1.09 -10.01
N ALA A 108 -5.86 0.15 -10.00
CA ALA A 108 -6.44 1.31 -10.64
C ALA A 108 -5.34 2.23 -11.22
N PRO A 109 -4.52 1.71 -12.16
CA PRO A 109 -3.34 2.43 -12.65
C PRO A 109 -3.69 3.69 -13.45
N GLU A 110 -4.83 3.70 -14.16
CA GLU A 110 -5.25 4.85 -14.96
C GLU A 110 -5.74 6.00 -14.07
N GLU A 111 -6.52 5.67 -13.04
CA GLU A 111 -7.00 6.60 -12.03
C GLU A 111 -5.84 7.20 -11.25
N LEU A 112 -4.85 6.39 -10.85
CA LEU A 112 -3.63 6.90 -10.22
C LEU A 112 -2.86 7.82 -11.18
N ALA A 113 -2.68 7.41 -12.44
CA ALA A 113 -1.94 8.20 -13.43
C ALA A 113 -2.62 9.55 -13.74
N ALA A 114 -3.95 9.64 -13.66
CA ALA A 114 -4.68 10.88 -13.86
C ALA A 114 -4.38 11.94 -12.78
N VAL A 115 -4.02 11.51 -11.56
CA VAL A 115 -3.69 12.40 -10.44
C VAL A 115 -2.23 12.88 -10.49
N LEU A 116 -1.35 12.17 -11.20
CA LEU A 116 0.09 12.50 -11.31
C LEU A 116 0.42 13.50 -12.42
N ARG A 117 -0.58 13.99 -13.17
CA ARG A 117 -0.43 14.91 -14.30
C ARG A 117 -0.62 16.35 -13.88
#